data_AF-A0A952RXW5-F1
#
_entry.id   AF-A0A952RXW5-F1
#
_cell.length_a   1.000
_cell.length_b   1.000
_cell.length_c   1.000
_cell.angle_alpha   90.00
_cell.angle_beta   90.00
_cell.angle_gamma   90.00
#
_symmetry.space_group_name_H-M   'P 1'
#
loop_
_entity.id
_entity.type
_entity.pdbx_description
1 polymer ?
#
loop_
_entity_poly.entity_id
_entity_poly.type
_entity_poly.pdbx_seq_one_letter_code
_entity_poly.pdbx_strand_id
1 'polypeptide(L)'
;MHERINAIISAIRTHLGTGDRPLGLEDFYRICQIDNIIVEEISSARSFILKPSAAGGGATVIGLSRQAKGRDRCFQMFHELGHYFCDHARCSPEEEAEADLFATLATGHSIAKPGLAQKPVKIFFAN
;
A
#
# COMPACT_ATOMS: atom_id res chain seq x y z
N MET A 1 2.77 6.93 -14.56
CA MET A 1 2.29 6.77 -13.17
C MET A 1 1.33 5.59 -13.03
N HIS A 2 0.09 5.66 -13.53
CA HIS A 2 -0.88 4.55 -13.44
C HIS A 2 -0.37 3.21 -14.00
N GLU A 3 0.27 3.22 -15.17
CA GLU A 3 0.80 1.99 -15.80
C GLU A 3 1.88 1.31 -14.95
N ARG A 4 2.74 2.09 -14.28
CA ARG A 4 3.77 1.57 -13.36
C ARG A 4 3.12 0.88 -12.15
N ILE A 5 2.17 1.54 -11.51
CA ILE A 5 1.46 0.99 -10.34
C ILE A 5 0.69 -0.29 -10.71
N ASN A 6 0.02 -0.29 -11.87
CA ASN A 6 -0.64 -1.49 -12.39
C ASN A 6 0.34 -2.65 -12.63
N ALA A 7 1.52 -2.36 -13.18
CA ALA A 7 2.54 -3.38 -13.39
C ALA A 7 3.05 -3.99 -12.07
N ILE A 8 3.27 -3.15 -11.04
CA ILE A 8 3.67 -3.61 -9.71
C ILE A 8 2.58 -4.50 -9.11
N ILE A 9 1.33 -4.06 -9.13
CA ILE A 9 0.21 -4.84 -8.57
C ILE A 9 0.02 -6.15 -9.35
N SER A 10 0.16 -6.14 -10.67
CA SER A 10 0.11 -7.35 -11.50
C SER A 10 1.23 -8.34 -11.15
N ALA A 11 2.45 -7.84 -10.91
CA ALA A 11 3.56 -8.68 -10.45
C ALA A 11 3.29 -9.30 -9.08
N ILE A 12 2.77 -8.51 -8.13
CA ILE A 12 2.35 -9.01 -6.80
C ILE A 12 1.29 -10.10 -6.94
N ARG A 13 0.23 -9.86 -7.72
CA ARG A 13 -0.86 -10.82 -7.95
C ARG A 13 -0.37 -12.13 -8.56
N THR A 14 0.53 -12.02 -9.54
CA THR A 14 1.16 -13.17 -10.20
C THR A 14 1.98 -13.98 -9.20
N HIS A 15 2.81 -13.29 -8.40
CA HIS A 15 3.67 -13.94 -7.41
C HIS A 15 2.87 -14.61 -6.29
N LEU A 16 1.78 -13.99 -5.83
CA LEU A 16 0.93 -14.53 -4.77
C LEU A 16 -0.08 -15.57 -5.26
N GLY A 17 -0.29 -15.68 -6.58
CA GLY A 17 -1.27 -16.58 -7.19
C GLY A 17 -2.73 -16.15 -6.97
N THR A 18 -2.99 -14.85 -6.85
CA THR A 18 -4.32 -14.35 -6.50
C THR A 18 -5.23 -14.13 -7.70
N GLY A 19 -4.69 -14.09 -8.92
CA GLY A 19 -5.42 -13.59 -10.09
C GLY A 19 -5.86 -12.14 -9.88
N ASP A 20 -7.00 -11.76 -10.45
CA ASP A 20 -7.49 -10.37 -10.43
C ASP A 20 -8.32 -9.97 -9.19
N ARG A 21 -8.43 -10.86 -8.19
CA ARG A 21 -9.15 -10.52 -6.97
C ARG A 21 -8.46 -9.39 -6.20
N PRO A 22 -9.22 -8.59 -5.44
CA PRO A 22 -8.64 -7.65 -4.48
C PRO A 22 -7.69 -8.33 -3.49
N LEU A 23 -6.58 -7.66 -3.19
CA LEU A 23 -5.62 -8.09 -2.18
C LEU A 23 -6.16 -7.76 -0.78
N GLY A 24 -6.05 -8.74 0.11
CA GLY A 24 -6.55 -8.67 1.48
C GLY A 24 -5.44 -8.67 2.52
N LEU A 25 -5.83 -8.81 3.79
CA LEU A 25 -4.92 -8.81 4.94
C LEU A 25 -3.87 -9.93 4.84
N GLU A 26 -4.29 -11.14 4.45
CA GLU A 26 -3.37 -12.28 4.29
C GLU A 26 -2.33 -12.01 3.20
N ASP A 27 -2.73 -11.40 2.08
CA ASP A 27 -1.83 -11.04 0.99
C ASP A 27 -0.81 -10.01 1.44
N PHE A 28 -1.22 -9.01 2.23
CA PHE A 28 -0.29 -8.03 2.81
C PHE A 28 0.82 -8.69 3.64
N TYR A 29 0.45 -9.62 4.55
CA TYR A 29 1.46 -10.26 5.39
C TYR A 29 2.37 -11.18 4.57
N ARG A 30 1.85 -11.82 3.52
CA ARG A 30 2.67 -12.59 2.57
C ARG A 30 3.67 -11.69 1.84
N ILE A 31 3.26 -10.51 1.37
CA ILE A 31 4.16 -9.52 0.76
C ILE A 31 5.26 -9.14 1.74
N CYS A 32 4.88 -8.78 2.97
CA CYS A 32 5.85 -8.40 4.00
C CYS A 32 6.84 -9.53 4.29
N GLN A 33 6.39 -10.79 4.32
CA GLN A 33 7.26 -11.94 4.51
C GLN A 33 8.25 -12.14 3.35
N ILE A 34 7.78 -11.99 2.11
CA ILE A 34 8.61 -12.14 0.90
C ILE A 34 9.69 -11.06 0.85
N ASP A 35 9.31 -9.80 1.13
CA ASP A 35 10.20 -8.64 1.07
C ASP A 35 10.97 -8.38 2.38
N ASN A 36 10.88 -9.29 3.36
CA ASN A 36 11.51 -9.17 4.68
C ASN A 36 11.19 -7.84 5.39
N ILE A 37 9.92 -7.43 5.31
CA ILE A 37 9.36 -6.24 5.97
C ILE A 37 8.83 -6.65 7.34
N ILE A 38 9.31 -6.00 8.38
CA ILE A 38 8.82 -6.17 9.74
C ILE A 38 7.56 -5.33 9.92
N VAL A 39 6.51 -5.91 10.49
CA VAL A 39 5.25 -5.20 10.76
C VAL A 39 5.06 -5.09 12.26
N GLU A 40 4.92 -3.86 12.77
CA GLU A 40 4.68 -3.59 14.19
C GLU A 40 3.38 -2.83 14.41
N GLU A 41 2.63 -3.18 15.45
CA GLU A 41 1.48 -2.39 15.86
C GLU A 41 1.87 -1.27 16.83
N ILE A 42 1.57 -0.03 16.45
CA ILE A 42 1.94 1.18 17.18
C ILE A 42 0.72 1.92 17.74
N SER A 43 0.93 2.69 18.82
CA SER A 43 -0.10 3.53 19.44
C SER A 43 -0.35 4.87 18.73
N SER A 44 0.48 5.20 17.73
CA SER A 44 0.34 6.40 16.90
C SER A 44 -1.02 6.45 16.20
N ALA A 45 -1.52 7.67 15.97
CA ALA A 45 -2.72 7.87 15.17
C ALA A 45 -2.53 7.48 13.69
N ARG A 46 -1.29 7.59 13.18
CA ARG A 46 -0.96 7.33 11.76
C ARG A 46 0.05 6.21 11.62
N SER A 47 -0.17 5.38 10.60
CA SER A 47 0.76 4.35 10.16
C SER A 47 1.97 4.96 9.45
N PHE A 48 3.09 4.23 9.44
CA PHE A 48 4.30 4.65 8.76
C PHE A 48 5.12 3.50 8.21
N ILE A 49 6.04 3.85 7.31
CA ILE A 49 7.11 2.98 6.85
C ILE A 49 8.48 3.61 7.15
N LEU A 50 9.39 2.81 7.71
CA LEU A 50 10.80 3.13 7.91
C LEU A 50 11.60 2.25 6.95
N LYS A 51 12.30 2.90 6.02
CA LYS A 51 13.23 2.23 5.11
C LYS A 51 14.64 2.29 5.72
N PRO A 52 15.43 1.21 5.65
CA PRO A 52 16.83 1.26 6.07
C PRO A 52 17.58 2.29 5.24
N SER A 53 18.48 3.04 5.88
CA SER A 53 19.36 3.95 5.15
C SER A 53 20.31 3.14 4.27
N ALA A 54 20.69 3.65 3.09
CA ALA A 54 21.65 2.98 2.21
C ALA A 54 23.02 2.70 2.89
N ALA A 55 23.36 3.45 3.95
CA ALA A 55 24.61 3.33 4.70
C ALA A 55 24.54 2.37 5.91
N GLY A 56 23.35 1.92 6.30
CA GLY A 56 23.12 1.12 7.51
C GLY A 56 22.16 -0.01 7.19
N GLY A 57 22.70 -1.22 7.00
CA GLY A 57 21.89 -2.41 6.80
C GLY A 57 20.80 -2.52 7.86
N GLY A 58 19.58 -2.85 7.43
CA GLY A 58 18.42 -2.94 8.30
C GLY A 58 17.21 -3.49 7.55
N ALA A 59 16.19 -3.90 8.28
CA ALA A 59 14.91 -4.30 7.69
C ALA A 59 14.02 -3.07 7.48
N THR A 60 13.17 -3.13 6.45
CA THR A 60 12.07 -2.18 6.32
C THR A 60 11.04 -2.48 7.42
N VAL A 61 10.55 -1.45 8.10
CA VAL A 61 9.55 -1.60 9.16
C VAL A 61 8.28 -0.84 8.78
N ILE A 62 7.12 -1.49 8.82
CA ILE A 62 5.81 -0.84 8.74
C ILE A 62 5.21 -0.78 10.14
N GLY A 63 5.07 0.44 10.67
CA GLY A 63 4.33 0.71 11.90
C GLY A 63 2.85 0.92 11.57
N LEU A 64 1.98 -0.03 11.96
CA LEU A 64 0.54 0.04 11.75
C LEU A 64 -0.18 0.62 12.95
N SER A 65 -0.93 1.69 12.74
CA SER A 65 -1.77 2.31 13.77
C SER A 65 -2.82 1.32 14.29
N ARG A 66 -2.84 1.10 15.60
CA ARG A 66 -3.92 0.34 16.28
C ARG A 66 -5.28 1.04 16.22
N GLN A 67 -5.30 2.32 15.86
CA GLN A 67 -6.52 3.12 15.81
C GLN A 67 -7.31 2.89 14.52
N ALA A 68 -6.66 2.38 13.46
CA ALA A 68 -7.32 2.02 12.21
C ALA A 68 -8.07 0.68 12.34
N LYS A 69 -9.32 0.64 11.88
CA LYS A 69 -10.19 -0.55 11.98
C LYS A 69 -10.75 -0.95 10.62
N GLY A 70 -11.05 -2.25 10.47
CA GLY A 70 -11.80 -2.78 9.32
C GLY A 70 -11.17 -2.48 7.95
N ARG A 71 -11.99 -2.03 7.00
CA ARG A 71 -11.57 -1.76 5.61
C ARG A 71 -10.56 -0.60 5.50
N ASP A 72 -10.62 0.35 6.43
CA ASP A 72 -9.66 1.45 6.50
C ASP A 72 -8.26 0.95 6.85
N ARG A 73 -8.18 -0.12 7.66
CA ARG A 73 -6.90 -0.72 8.04
C ARG A 73 -6.23 -1.43 6.86
N CYS A 74 -7.00 -2.21 6.07
CA CYS A 74 -6.46 -2.85 4.87
C CYS A 74 -5.94 -1.80 3.88
N PHE A 75 -6.71 -0.76 3.62
CA PHE A 75 -6.26 0.35 2.76
C PHE A 75 -4.98 1.00 3.28
N GLN A 76 -4.91 1.33 4.57
CA GLN A 76 -3.71 1.92 5.16
C GLN A 76 -2.48 1.01 5.03
N MET A 77 -2.65 -0.29 5.23
CA MET A 77 -1.57 -1.28 5.07
C MET A 77 -1.01 -1.25 3.65
N PHE A 78 -1.88 -1.27 2.63
CA PHE A 78 -1.44 -1.17 1.23
C PHE A 78 -0.96 0.23 0.86
N HIS A 79 -1.42 1.29 1.53
CA HIS A 79 -0.89 2.64 1.34
C HIS A 79 0.58 2.72 1.80
N GLU A 80 0.95 2.11 2.93
CA GLU A 80 2.35 2.00 3.36
C GLU A 80 3.19 1.18 2.36
N LEU A 81 2.64 0.10 1.80
CA LEU A 81 3.29 -0.65 0.71
C LEU A 81 3.42 0.18 -0.57
N GLY A 82 2.49 1.10 -0.84
CA GLY A 82 2.61 2.05 -1.94
C GLY A 82 3.86 2.91 -1.79
N HIS A 83 4.12 3.44 -0.60
CA HIS A 83 5.37 4.17 -0.31
C HIS A 83 6.62 3.29 -0.43
N TYR A 84 6.51 2.00 -0.09
CA TYR A 84 7.58 1.03 -0.28
C TYR A 84 7.91 0.83 -1.77
N PHE A 85 6.94 0.34 -2.56
CA PHE A 85 7.16 -0.09 -3.95
C PHE A 85 7.34 1.06 -4.93
N CYS A 86 6.73 2.22 -4.67
CA CYS A 86 6.93 3.39 -5.51
C CYS A 86 8.24 4.14 -5.21
N ASP A 87 8.97 3.69 -4.19
CA ASP A 87 10.20 4.27 -3.65
C ASP A 87 10.08 5.72 -3.15
N HIS A 88 9.00 6.02 -2.43
CA HIS A 88 8.74 7.37 -1.94
C HIS A 88 9.35 7.64 -0.56
N ALA A 89 9.72 8.90 -0.33
CA ALA A 89 10.24 9.39 0.95
C ALA A 89 9.15 10.04 1.83
N ARG A 90 7.90 10.13 1.35
CA ARG A 90 6.76 10.81 2.01
C ARG A 90 6.94 12.31 2.15
N CYS A 91 7.45 12.94 1.10
CA CYS A 91 7.86 14.33 1.07
C CYS A 91 6.96 15.20 0.18
N SER A 92 6.06 14.62 -0.63
CA SER A 92 5.16 15.41 -1.48
C SER A 92 3.70 14.89 -1.55
N PRO A 93 2.72 15.78 -1.83
CA PRO A 93 1.33 15.39 -2.08
C PRO A 93 1.15 14.40 -3.24
N GLU A 94 2.02 14.46 -4.25
CA GLU A 94 2.02 13.55 -5.39
C GLU A 94 2.41 12.13 -4.97
N GLU A 95 3.43 11.99 -4.12
CA GLU A 95 3.85 10.70 -3.57
C GLU A 95 2.74 10.05 -2.72
N GLU A 96 2.01 10.87 -1.95
CA GLU A 96 0.83 10.44 -1.19
C GLU A 96 -0.31 10.00 -2.10
N ALA A 97 -0.56 10.71 -3.21
CA ALA A 97 -1.58 10.34 -4.18
C ALA A 97 -1.24 9.02 -4.91
N GLU A 98 0.04 8.77 -5.18
CA GLU A 98 0.50 7.49 -5.74
C GLU A 98 0.32 6.33 -4.75
N ALA A 99 0.61 6.55 -3.47
CA ALA A 99 0.39 5.54 -2.43
C ALA A 99 -1.11 5.24 -2.24
N ASP A 100 -1.99 6.26 -2.30
CA ASP A 100 -3.44 6.06 -2.31
C ASP A 100 -3.93 5.26 -3.51
N LEU A 101 -3.38 5.59 -4.68
CA LEU A 101 -3.74 4.93 -5.93
C LEU A 101 -3.33 3.47 -5.89
N PHE A 102 -2.13 3.18 -5.39
CA PHE A 102 -1.67 1.81 -5.16
C PHE A 102 -2.62 1.05 -4.24
N ALA A 103 -2.97 1.62 -3.08
CA ALA A 103 -3.89 1.00 -2.14
C ALA A 103 -5.27 0.75 -2.77
N THR A 104 -5.80 1.74 -3.49
CA THR A 104 -7.09 1.65 -4.16
C THR A 104 -7.14 0.52 -5.18
N LEU A 105 -6.11 0.41 -6.02
CA LEU A 105 -6.03 -0.59 -7.08
C LEU A 105 -5.73 -1.99 -6.50
N ALA A 106 -4.94 -2.08 -5.44
CA ALA A 106 -4.61 -3.33 -4.77
C ALA A 106 -5.85 -3.93 -4.09
N THR A 107 -6.58 -3.13 -3.31
CA THR A 107 -7.66 -3.64 -2.45
C THR A 107 -9.06 -3.45 -3.04
N GLY A 108 -9.19 -2.78 -4.18
CA GLY A 108 -10.49 -2.38 -4.74
C GLY A 108 -11.29 -1.45 -3.82
N HIS A 109 -10.64 -0.83 -2.83
CA HIS A 109 -11.28 0.03 -1.83
C HIS A 109 -10.79 1.47 -1.98
N SER A 110 -11.70 2.40 -2.21
CA SER A 110 -11.40 3.83 -2.19
C SER A 110 -11.94 4.43 -0.90
N ILE A 111 -11.10 5.17 -0.17
CA ILE A 111 -11.55 6.01 0.93
C ILE A 111 -11.76 7.42 0.38
N ALA A 112 -12.93 8.02 0.63
CA ALA A 112 -13.17 9.42 0.32
C ALA A 112 -12.24 10.29 1.18
N LYS A 113 -11.17 10.85 0.59
CA LYS A 113 -10.38 11.88 1.26
C LYS A 113 -11.18 13.18 1.25
N PRO A 114 -11.49 13.80 2.40
CA PRO A 114 -12.09 15.12 2.41
C PRO A 114 -11.10 16.12 1.79
N GLY A 115 -11.45 16.71 0.64
CA GLY A 115 -10.69 17.79 0.01
C GLY A 115 -10.03 17.48 -1.35
N LEU A 116 -10.03 16.23 -1.82
CA LEU A 116 -9.64 15.89 -3.20
C LEU A 116 -10.90 15.55 -3.98
N ALA A 117 -11.27 16.40 -4.94
CA ALA A 117 -12.33 16.11 -5.90
C ALA A 117 -11.99 14.81 -6.63
N GLN A 118 -12.57 13.70 -6.17
CA GLN A 118 -12.37 12.38 -6.77
C GLN A 118 -12.97 12.41 -8.17
N LYS A 119 -12.14 12.51 -9.21
CA LYS A 119 -12.55 12.01 -10.52
C LYS A 119 -12.70 10.49 -10.35
N PRO A 120 -13.86 9.90 -10.68
CA PRO A 120 -14.07 8.47 -10.53
C PRO A 120 -13.01 7.74 -11.35
N VAL A 121 -12.10 7.05 -10.67
CA VAL A 121 -11.19 6.10 -11.30
C VAL A 121 -12.07 4.92 -11.74
N LYS A 122 -12.37 4.85 -13.04
CA LYS A 122 -13.05 3.69 -13.62
C LYS A 122 -12.08 2.51 -13.53
N ILE A 123 -12.30 1.63 -12.54
CA ILE A 123 -11.62 0.34 -12.48
C ILE A 123 -12.37 -0.58 -13.44
N PHE A 124 -11.70 -0.97 -14.53
CA PHE A 124 -12.21 -1.97 -15.45
C PHE A 124 -11.74 -3.35 -14.96
N PHE A 125 -12.67 -4.22 -14.62
CA PHE A 125 -12.39 -5.65 -14.50
C PHE A 125 -12.60 -6.25 -15.90
N ALA A 126 -11.56 -6.84 -16.49
CA ALA A 126 -11.70 -7.64 -17.70
C ALA A 126 -12.20 -9.04 -17.31
N ASN A 127 -13.22 -9.52 -18.01
CA ASN A 127 -13.70 -10.90 -17.95
C ASN A 127 -12.80 -11.84 -18.75
#